data_AF-A0AAV9FET8-F1
#
_entry.id   AF-A0AAV9FET8-F1
#
_cell.length_a   1.000
_cell.length_b   1.000
_cell.length_c   1.000
_cell.angle_alpha   90.00
_cell.angle_beta   90.00
_cell.angle_gamma   90.00
#
_symmetry.space_group_name_H-M   'P 1'
#
loop_
_entity.id
_entity.type
_entity.pdbx_description
1 polymer ?
#
loop_
_entity_poly.entity_id
_entity_poly.type
_entity_poly.pdbx_seq_one_letter_code
_entity_poly.pdbx_strand_id
1 'polypeptide(L)' 'MEIIKRAALILDAVSANKLVTRLCNTQMLAKDQQYKDMLNKLLAFDAHKGNLNLFFQSMFSSEEQ' A
#
# COMPACT_ATOMS: atom_id res chain seq x y z
N MET A 1 -5.03 10.69 -8.74
CA MET A 1 -6.19 10.10 -9.46
C MET A 1 -6.76 8.86 -8.76
N GLU A 2 -6.57 8.72 -7.46
CA GLU A 2 -6.94 7.51 -6.68
C GLU A 2 -8.46 7.31 -6.57
N ILE A 3 -9.22 8.41 -6.51
CA ILE A 3 -10.69 8.39 -6.43
C ILE A 3 -11.31 7.77 -7.69
N ILE A 4 -10.75 8.06 -8.88
CA ILE A 4 -11.23 7.51 -10.15
C ILE A 4 -10.90 6.01 -10.23
N LYS A 5 -9.68 5.60 -9.82
CA LYS A 5 -9.31 4.18 -9.73
C LYS A 5 -10.24 3.41 -8.78
N ARG A 6 -10.59 3.99 -7.63
CA ARG A 6 -11.53 3.39 -6.66
C ARG A 6 -12.96 3.30 -7.23
N ALA A 7 -13.44 4.34 -7.90
CA ALA A 7 -14.77 4.34 -8.51
C ALA A 7 -14.90 3.27 -9.61
N ALA A 8 -13.87 3.09 -10.43
CA ALA A 8 -13.82 2.04 -11.45
C ALA A 8 -13.85 0.64 -10.83
N LEU A 9 -13.07 0.38 -9.78
CA LEU A 9 -13.06 -0.90 -9.05
C LEU A 9 -14.42 -1.21 -8.41
N ILE A 10 -15.10 -0.21 -7.86
CA ILE A 10 -16.44 -0.37 -7.29
C ILE A 10 -17.44 -0.73 -8.39
N LEU A 11 -17.42 -0.02 -9.51
CA LEU A 11 -18.33 -0.26 -10.63
C LEU A 11 -18.14 -1.67 -11.23
N ASP A 12 -16.89 -2.13 -11.33
CA ASP A 12 -16.52 -3.46 -11.85
C ASP A 12 -16.87 -4.59 -10.86
N ALA A 13 -16.75 -4.35 -9.55
CA ALA A 13 -17.17 -5.33 -8.54
C ALA A 13 -18.70 -5.43 -8.39
N VAL A 14 -19.43 -4.33 -8.63
CA VAL A 14 -20.90 -4.30 -8.67
C VAL A 14 -21.42 -5.05 -9.89
N SER A 15 -20.80 -4.88 -11.07
CA SER A 15 -21.19 -5.59 -12.30
C SER A 15 -20.92 -7.10 -12.23
N ALA A 16 -19.91 -7.53 -11.47
CA ALA A 16 -19.50 -8.94 -11.36
C ALA A 16 -20.22 -9.76 -10.27
N ASN A 17 -21.20 -9.18 -9.54
CA ASN A 17 -21.86 -9.78 -8.37
C ASN A 17 -20.87 -10.40 -7.34
N LYS A 18 -19.62 -9.90 -7.33
CA LYS A 18 -18.56 -10.33 -6.42
C LYS A 18 -18.41 -9.25 -5.37
N LEU A 19 -19.14 -9.46 -4.26
CA LEU A 19 -19.04 -8.78 -2.97
C LEU A 19 -17.89 -7.75 -2.91
N VAL A 20 -18.21 -6.52 -3.31
CA VAL A 20 -17.35 -5.32 -3.23
C VAL A 20 -16.63 -5.24 -1.87
N THR A 21 -17.33 -5.68 -0.81
CA THR A 21 -16.82 -5.80 0.56
C THR A 21 -15.58 -6.69 0.69
N ARG A 22 -15.54 -7.85 0.02
CA ARG A 22 -14.41 -8.79 0.12
C ARG A 22 -13.16 -8.24 -0.58
N LEU A 23 -13.33 -7.61 -1.74
CA LEU A 23 -12.23 -6.98 -2.49
C LEU A 23 -11.64 -5.79 -1.73
N CYS A 24 -12.51 -4.93 -1.19
CA CYS A 24 -12.09 -3.78 -0.35
C CYS A 24 -11.30 -4.26 0.87
N ASN A 25 -11.78 -5.31 1.56
CA ASN A 25 -11.09 -5.89 2.71
C ASN A 25 -9.70 -6.44 2.34
N THR A 26 -9.55 -7.13 1.21
CA THR A 26 -8.24 -7.65 0.79
C THR A 26 -7.26 -6.54 0.41
N GLN A 27 -7.72 -5.46 -0.21
CA GLN A 27 -6.89 -4.30 -0.57
C GLN A 27 -6.48 -3.50 0.68
N MET A 28 -7.39 -3.33 1.64
CA MET A 28 -7.10 -2.70 2.93
C MET A 28 -6.07 -3.52 3.72
N LEU A 29 -6.25 -4.85 3.80
CA LEU A 29 -5.30 -5.73 4.47
C LEU A 29 -3.90 -5.69 3.84
N ALA A 30 -3.81 -5.66 2.51
CA ALA A 30 -2.52 -5.54 1.82
C ALA A 30 -1.82 -4.21 2.14
N LYS A 31 -2.57 -3.10 2.16
CA LYS A 31 -2.02 -1.79 2.57
C LYS A 31 -1.61 -1.76 4.05
N ASP A 32 -2.44 -2.32 4.94
CA ASP A 32 -2.13 -2.40 6.37
C ASP A 32 -0.84 -3.20 6.61
N GLN A 33 -0.62 -4.28 5.85
CA GLN A 33 0.60 -5.05 5.91
C GLN A 33 1.81 -4.24 5.40
N GLN A 34 1.67 -3.53 4.27
CA GLN A 34 2.73 -2.66 3.77
C GLN A 34 3.10 -1.55 4.77
N TYR A 35 2.12 -0.93 5.44
CA TYR A 35 2.38 0.06 6.48
C TYR A 35 3.07 -0.52 7.70
N LYS A 36 2.68 -1.72 8.14
CA LYS A 36 3.38 -2.42 9.23
C LYS A 36 4.83 -2.70 8.87
N ASP A 37 5.10 -3.15 7.65
CA ASP A 37 6.45 -3.45 7.20
C ASP A 37 7.32 -2.18 7.09
N MET A 38 6.75 -1.08 6.60
CA MET A 38 7.43 0.22 6.60
C MET A 38 7.74 0.73 8.02
N LEU A 39 6.79 0.61 8.95
CA LEU A 39 6.99 1.01 10.35
C LEU A 39 8.10 0.18 11.01
N ASN A 40 8.13 -1.13 10.79
CA ASN A 40 9.18 -2.00 11.30
C ASN A 40 10.57 -1.60 10.78
N LYS A 41 10.68 -1.28 9.48
CA LYS A 41 11.92 -0.79 8.88
C LYS A 41 12.36 0.55 9.47
N LEU A 42 11.41 1.47 9.69
CA LEU A 42 11.69 2.78 10.29
C LEU A 42 12.17 2.66 11.75
N LEU A 43 11.53 1.81 12.54
CA LEU A 43 11.91 1.56 13.93
C LEU A 43 13.29 0.88 14.05
N ALA A 44 13.65 0.04 13.08
CA ALA A 44 14.96 -0.61 13.03
C ALA A 44 16.06 0.28 12.44
N PHE A 45 15.73 1.44 11.88
CA PHE A 45 16.70 2.31 11.22
C PHE A 45 17.54 3.11 12.22
N ASP A 46 18.86 2.95 12.16
CA ASP A 46 19.81 3.74 12.94
C ASP A 46 20.27 4.95 12.11
N ALA A 47 19.80 6.15 12.47
CA ALA A 47 20.16 7.39 11.77
C ALA A 47 21.65 7.79 11.91
N HIS A 48 22.38 7.22 12.86
CA HIS A 48 23.81 7.51 13.05
C HIS A 48 24.70 6.66 12.15
N LYS A 49 24.21 5.49 11.71
CA LYS A 49 24.96 4.50 10.91
C LYS A 49 24.38 4.26 9.52
N GLY A 50 23.10 4.55 9.35
CA GLY A 50 22.34 4.30 8.13
C GLY A 50 22.33 5.48 7.17
N ASN A 51 22.15 5.18 5.88
CA ASN A 51 21.97 6.19 4.84
C ASN A 51 20.47 6.43 4.60
N LEU A 52 20.00 7.65 4.91
CA LEU A 52 18.59 8.03 4.75
C LEU A 52 18.11 7.95 3.30
N ASN A 53 18.95 8.27 2.33
CA ASN A 53 18.57 8.21 0.91
C ASN A 53 18.30 6.75 0.50
N LEU A 54 19.19 5.82 0.86
CA LEU A 54 18.99 4.39 0.59
C LEU A 54 17.78 3.82 1.35
N PHE A 55 17.56 4.29 2.58
CA PHE A 55 16.39 3.91 3.38
C PHE A 55 15.08 4.29 2.67
N PHE A 56 14.94 5.55 2.24
CA PHE A 56 13.73 6.01 1.54
C PHE A 56 13.55 5.36 0.17
N GLN A 57 14.63 5.14 -0.59
CA GLN A 57 14.55 4.37 -1.83
C GLN A 57 13.98 2.96 -1.56
N SER A 58 14.44 2.26 -0.51
CA SER A 58 13.92 0.94 -0.14
C SER A 58 12.47 0.91 0.34
N MET A 59 11.91 2.06 0.74
CA MET A 59 10.53 2.21 1.21
C MET A 59 9.57 2.52 0.06
N PHE A 60 10.00 3.34 -0.91
CA PHE A 60 9.12 3.89 -1.97
C PHE A 60 9.36 3.30 -3.37
N SER A 61 10.27 2.33 -3.52
CA SER A 61 10.53 1.65 -4.80
C SER A 61 9.31 0.91 -5.40
N SER A 62 8.17 0.82 -4.70
CA SER A 62 6.96 0.14 -5.17
C SER A 62 5.83 1.09 -5.63
N GLU A 63 6.05 2.41 -5.68
CA GLU A 63 5.02 3.38 -6.12
C GLU A 63 5.14 3.84 -7.59
N GLU A 64 6.06 3.28 -8.39
CA GLU A 64 6.06 3.49 -9.85
C GLU A 64 5.17 2.44 -10.56
N GLN A 65 3.84 2.61 -10.51
CA GLN A 65 2.86 2.07 -11.49
C GLN A 65 1.45 2.70 -11.41
#